data_AF-A0AAU2A6E6-F1
#
_entry.id   AF-A0AAU2A6E6-F1
#
_cell.length_a   1.000
_cell.length_b   1.000
_cell.length_c   1.000
_cell.angle_alpha   90.00
_cell.angle_beta   90.00
_cell.angle_gamma   90.00
#
_symmetry.space_group_name_H-M   'P 1'
#
loop_
_entity.id
_entity.type
_entity.pdbx_description
1 polymer ?
#
loop_
_entity_poly.entity_id
_entity_poly.type
_entity_poly.pdbx_seq_one_letter_code
_entity_poly.pdbx_strand_id
1 'polypeptide(L)'
;MPKFATQSWSVRRALAAREPFDTYGAFRATDERSYCVGRLPEQWADRYRSDAEAGRIVYQVYSYSTPIAWVLDDDSVVMPQVRYSPTTSSHQGLLYALDKAPDTFPQDTPREPAFAPTQAPGSWDWPRADGYPVGGEGRNGRGWSSRLDRPEEPVHVDFAPVRMEYSESYSVRQGWATSYDVGPASGVEQAA
;
A
#
# COMPACT_ATOMS: atom_id res chain seq x y z
N MET A 1 11.32 5.11 9.08
CA MET A 1 11.13 4.21 7.92
C MET A 1 10.66 5.01 6.70
N PRO A 2 11.38 4.96 5.57
CA PRO A 2 11.02 5.65 4.32
C PRO A 2 9.65 5.24 3.77
N LYS A 3 9.00 6.17 3.06
CA LYS A 3 7.71 5.96 2.39
C LYS A 3 7.86 6.03 0.88
N PHE A 4 7.36 5.03 0.17
CA PHE A 4 7.46 4.95 -1.29
C PHE A 4 6.12 4.63 -1.94
N ALA A 5 5.99 4.98 -3.22
CA ALA A 5 4.93 4.43 -4.07
C ALA A 5 5.24 2.95 -4.35
N THR A 6 4.26 2.06 -4.21
CA THR A 6 4.47 0.60 -4.23
C THR A 6 5.21 0.08 -5.46
N GLN A 7 4.98 0.67 -6.63
CA GLN A 7 5.55 0.21 -7.91
C GLN A 7 6.79 1.01 -8.34
N SER A 8 7.36 1.84 -7.46
CA SER A 8 8.51 2.70 -7.79
C SER A 8 9.83 1.93 -7.88
N TRP A 9 10.85 2.54 -8.49
CA TRP A 9 12.19 1.97 -8.48
C TRP A 9 12.79 2.01 -7.08
N SER A 10 12.46 3.02 -6.27
CA SER A 10 12.88 3.10 -4.87
C SER A 10 12.49 1.86 -4.05
N VAL A 11 11.29 1.30 -4.26
CA VAL A 11 10.88 0.04 -3.56
C VAL A 11 11.77 -1.13 -3.96
N ARG A 12 12.08 -1.28 -5.26
CA ARG A 12 12.94 -2.37 -5.76
C ARG A 12 14.37 -2.23 -5.24
N ARG A 13 14.88 -1.00 -5.19
CA ARG A 13 16.18 -0.70 -4.58
C ARG A 13 16.21 -1.02 -3.09
N ALA A 14 15.18 -0.63 -2.35
CA ALA A 14 15.08 -0.92 -0.93
C ALA A 14 15.01 -2.44 -0.67
N LEU A 15 14.27 -3.19 -1.49
CA LEU A 15 14.27 -4.66 -1.43
C LEU A 15 15.66 -5.24 -1.70
N ALA A 16 16.33 -4.80 -2.77
CA ALA A 16 17.68 -5.25 -3.12
C ALA A 16 18.71 -4.95 -2.04
N ALA A 17 18.61 -3.78 -1.39
CA ALA A 17 19.48 -3.36 -0.30
C ALA A 17 19.05 -3.95 1.06
N ARG A 18 17.89 -4.63 1.11
CA ARG A 18 17.23 -5.11 2.33
C ARG A 18 17.02 -4.01 3.37
N GLU A 19 16.70 -2.82 2.89
CA GLU A 19 16.38 -1.68 3.72
C GLU A 19 14.89 -1.71 4.12
N PRO A 20 14.55 -1.35 5.37
CA PRO A 20 13.15 -1.20 5.79
C PRO A 20 12.44 -0.10 5.01
N PHE A 21 11.18 -0.33 4.62
CA PHE A 21 10.34 0.65 3.93
C PHE A 21 8.85 0.40 4.15
N ASP A 22 8.01 1.36 3.77
CA ASP A 22 6.55 1.19 3.78
C ASP A 22 5.86 1.96 2.65
N THR A 23 4.78 1.40 2.11
CA THR A 23 3.99 2.00 1.03
C THR A 23 2.58 2.31 1.52
N TYR A 24 2.50 3.05 2.63
CA TYR A 24 1.25 3.39 3.31
C TYR A 24 0.50 2.14 3.81
N GLY A 25 1.24 1.18 4.37
CA GLY A 25 0.72 -0.01 5.05
C GLY A 25 0.32 -1.21 4.17
N ALA A 26 0.17 -1.04 2.85
CA ALA A 26 -0.19 -2.15 1.96
C ALA A 26 0.99 -3.08 1.64
N PHE A 27 2.19 -2.52 1.51
CA PHE A 27 3.42 -3.24 1.25
C PHE A 27 4.52 -2.62 2.10
N ARG A 28 5.25 -3.44 2.85
CA ARG A 28 6.29 -2.96 3.76
C ARG A 28 7.37 -4.00 3.95
N ALA A 29 8.55 -3.56 4.34
CA ALA A 29 9.61 -4.43 4.80
C ALA A 29 10.25 -3.89 6.07
N THR A 30 10.72 -4.80 6.92
CA THR A 30 11.28 -4.48 8.23
C THR A 30 12.36 -5.48 8.63
N ASP A 31 13.33 -5.03 9.41
CA ASP A 31 14.33 -5.81 10.13
C ASP A 31 13.89 -6.09 11.59
N GLU A 32 12.84 -5.43 12.07
CA GLU A 32 12.26 -5.68 13.39
C GLU A 32 11.63 -7.08 13.44
N ARG A 33 11.88 -7.80 14.54
CA ARG A 33 11.30 -9.13 14.74
C ARG A 33 9.78 -9.04 14.85
N SER A 34 9.06 -9.76 13.99
CA SER A 34 7.60 -9.87 14.07
C SER A 34 7.14 -11.32 13.98
N TYR A 35 6.16 -11.69 14.80
CA TYR A 35 5.54 -13.02 14.83
C TYR A 35 4.20 -13.06 14.09
N CYS A 36 3.84 -11.99 13.37
CA CYS A 36 2.58 -11.92 12.64
C CYS A 36 2.65 -12.79 11.37
N VAL A 37 1.79 -13.81 11.29
CA VAL A 37 1.73 -14.74 10.14
C VAL A 37 0.67 -14.37 9.11
N GLY A 38 -0.21 -13.41 9.41
CA GLY A 38 -1.29 -12.96 8.53
C GLY A 38 -2.12 -14.13 7.96
N ARG A 39 -2.15 -14.25 6.64
CA ARG A 39 -2.85 -15.31 5.90
C ARG A 39 -1.90 -16.39 5.32
N LEU A 40 -0.75 -16.62 5.93
CA LEU A 40 0.12 -17.73 5.53
C LEU A 40 -0.61 -19.08 5.71
N PRO A 41 -0.51 -20.00 4.73
CA PRO A 41 -0.90 -21.39 4.94
C PRO A 41 -0.11 -22.02 6.08
N GLU A 42 -0.69 -23.00 6.77
CA GLU A 42 -0.18 -23.60 7.99
C GLU A 42 1.31 -24.00 7.89
N GLN A 43 1.69 -24.78 6.88
CA GLN A 43 3.08 -25.19 6.66
C GLN A 43 4.08 -24.02 6.58
N TRP A 44 3.67 -22.88 6.01
CA TRP A 44 4.51 -21.70 5.89
C TRP A 44 4.47 -20.86 7.16
N ALA A 45 3.34 -20.81 7.86
CA ALA A 45 3.22 -20.16 9.15
C ALA A 45 4.11 -20.85 10.20
N ASP A 46 4.14 -22.18 10.21
CA ASP A 46 4.96 -22.96 11.13
C ASP A 46 6.45 -22.77 10.85
N ARG A 47 6.85 -22.82 9.57
CA ARG A 47 8.22 -22.50 9.17
C ARG A 47 8.62 -21.09 9.57
N TYR A 48 7.77 -20.10 9.29
CA TYR A 48 8.02 -18.71 9.64
C TYR A 48 8.20 -18.52 11.16
N ARG A 49 7.32 -19.13 11.97
CA ARG A 49 7.44 -19.10 13.44
C ARG A 49 8.73 -19.76 13.90
N SER A 50 9.06 -20.93 13.36
CA SER A 50 10.29 -21.65 13.71
C SER A 50 11.55 -20.81 13.39
N ASP A 51 11.62 -20.21 12.21
CA ASP A 51 12.73 -19.33 11.81
C ASP A 51 12.79 -18.07 12.71
N ALA A 52 11.64 -17.49 13.06
CA ALA A 52 11.54 -16.30 13.93
C ALA A 52 11.93 -16.59 15.40
N GLU A 53 11.46 -17.71 15.95
CA GLU A 53 11.78 -18.19 17.30
C GLU A 53 13.26 -18.54 17.44
N ALA A 54 13.84 -19.16 16.40
CA ALA A 54 15.27 -19.40 16.31
C ALA A 54 16.09 -18.11 16.12
N GLY A 55 15.44 -16.97 15.89
CA GLY A 55 16.10 -15.68 15.69
C GLY A 55 16.87 -15.57 14.38
N ARG A 56 16.57 -16.42 13.40
CA ARG A 56 17.27 -16.50 12.12
C ARG A 56 16.82 -15.43 11.13
N ILE A 57 15.60 -14.92 11.29
CA ILE A 57 15.05 -13.93 10.36
C ILE A 57 15.68 -12.56 10.61
N VAL A 58 16.39 -12.04 9.61
CA VAL A 58 17.04 -10.71 9.65
C VAL A 58 16.28 -9.64 8.87
N TYR A 59 15.43 -10.04 7.92
CA TYR A 59 14.64 -9.12 7.11
C TYR A 59 13.32 -9.77 6.68
N GLN A 60 12.23 -9.02 6.73
CA GLN A 60 10.87 -9.52 6.47
C GLN A 60 10.15 -8.60 5.52
N VAL A 61 9.45 -9.16 4.54
CA VAL A 61 8.62 -8.42 3.59
C VAL A 61 7.16 -8.84 3.74
N TYR A 62 6.28 -7.86 3.92
CA TYR A 62 4.86 -8.05 4.16
C TYR A 62 4.00 -7.45 3.05
N SER A 63 2.97 -8.20 2.65
CA SER A 63 1.78 -7.67 1.99
C SER A 63 0.68 -7.55 3.06
N TYR A 64 0.29 -6.32 3.39
CA TYR A 64 -0.53 -6.01 4.57
C TYR A 64 0.08 -6.63 5.84
N SER A 65 -0.60 -7.63 6.43
CA SER A 65 -0.14 -8.38 7.60
C SER A 65 0.48 -9.74 7.27
N THR A 66 0.51 -10.14 5.99
CA THR A 66 0.98 -11.47 5.58
C THR A 66 2.45 -11.40 5.16
N PRO A 67 3.36 -12.16 5.80
CA PRO A 67 4.73 -12.32 5.30
C PRO A 67 4.68 -12.97 3.91
N ILE A 68 5.31 -12.33 2.93
CA ILE A 68 5.42 -12.84 1.55
C ILE A 68 6.86 -13.16 1.15
N ALA A 69 7.84 -12.72 1.94
CA ALA A 69 9.22 -13.19 1.91
C ALA A 69 9.90 -12.90 3.25
N TRP A 70 10.93 -13.67 3.58
CA TRP A 70 11.87 -13.33 4.66
C TRP A 70 13.29 -13.80 4.30
N VAL A 71 14.28 -13.10 4.82
CA VAL A 71 15.70 -13.39 4.64
C VAL A 71 16.25 -13.89 5.97
N LEU A 72 17.01 -14.97 5.89
CA LEU A 72 17.68 -15.59 7.02
C LEU A 72 19.08 -15.01 7.22
N ASP A 73 19.66 -15.29 8.38
CA ASP A 73 21.02 -14.92 8.78
C ASP A 73 22.11 -15.51 7.87
N ASP A 74 21.81 -16.62 7.19
CA ASP A 74 22.65 -17.25 6.17
C ASP A 74 22.47 -16.67 4.74
N ASP A 75 21.80 -15.51 4.62
CA ASP A 75 21.48 -14.84 3.35
C ASP A 75 20.38 -15.52 2.52
N SER A 76 19.87 -16.68 2.94
CA SER A 76 18.84 -17.41 2.20
C SER A 76 17.52 -16.66 2.22
N VAL A 77 16.89 -16.55 1.05
CA VAL A 77 15.55 -15.97 0.91
C VAL A 77 14.50 -17.07 0.89
N VAL A 78 13.54 -16.99 1.80
CA VAL A 78 12.37 -17.87 1.84
C VAL A 78 11.17 -17.14 1.26
N MET A 79 10.58 -17.70 0.20
CA MET A 79 9.40 -17.16 -0.48
C MET A 79 8.31 -18.22 -0.60
N PRO A 80 7.17 -18.06 0.11
CA PRO A 80 6.03 -18.95 -0.03
C PRO A 80 5.53 -19.02 -1.47
N GLN A 81 5.55 -20.22 -2.05
CA GLN A 81 5.03 -20.51 -3.40
C GLN A 81 3.50 -20.66 -3.36
N VAL A 82 2.81 -19.58 -2.96
CA VAL A 82 1.37 -19.55 -2.74
C VAL A 82 0.79 -18.37 -3.50
N ARG A 83 -0.29 -18.62 -4.24
CA ARG A 83 -1.05 -17.57 -4.91
C ARG A 83 -2.06 -16.96 -3.95
N TYR A 84 -1.98 -15.65 -3.77
CA TYR A 84 -2.87 -14.87 -2.91
C TYR A 84 -3.82 -13.99 -3.74
N SER A 85 -4.38 -12.95 -3.11
CA SER A 85 -5.14 -11.91 -3.79
C SER A 85 -4.35 -11.24 -4.93
N PRO A 86 -5.03 -10.59 -5.89
CA PRO A 86 -4.35 -9.86 -6.97
C PRO A 86 -3.34 -8.84 -6.47
N THR A 87 -3.67 -8.07 -5.42
CA THR A 87 -2.75 -7.09 -4.82
C THR A 87 -1.51 -7.76 -4.25
N THR A 88 -1.67 -8.85 -3.50
CA THR A 88 -0.53 -9.58 -2.93
C THR A 88 0.32 -10.24 -4.02
N SER A 89 -0.30 -10.73 -5.09
CA SER A 89 0.40 -11.28 -6.25
C SER A 89 1.24 -10.19 -6.95
N SER A 90 0.72 -8.96 -7.03
CA SER A 90 1.48 -7.80 -7.53
C SER A 90 2.68 -7.46 -6.64
N HIS A 91 2.52 -7.52 -5.31
CA HIS A 91 3.63 -7.35 -4.38
C HIS A 91 4.68 -8.47 -4.51
N GLN A 92 4.24 -9.72 -4.66
CA GLN A 92 5.14 -10.86 -4.90
C GLN A 92 5.95 -10.68 -6.18
N GLY A 93 5.36 -10.06 -7.22
CA GLY A 93 6.05 -9.70 -8.46
C GLY A 93 7.19 -8.71 -8.29
N LEU A 94 7.36 -8.06 -7.13
CA LEU A 94 8.50 -7.18 -6.83
C LEU A 94 9.65 -7.92 -6.13
N LEU A 95 9.40 -9.11 -5.58
CA LEU A 95 10.37 -9.86 -4.77
C LEU A 95 11.58 -10.37 -5.57
N TYR A 96 11.52 -10.38 -6.90
CA TYR A 96 12.70 -10.66 -7.72
C TYR A 96 13.87 -9.71 -7.43
N ALA A 97 13.59 -8.51 -6.90
CA ALA A 97 14.60 -7.53 -6.54
C ALA A 97 15.51 -7.98 -5.39
N LEU A 98 15.07 -8.94 -4.54
CA LEU A 98 15.89 -9.50 -3.46
C LEU A 98 17.14 -10.24 -3.96
N ASP A 99 17.14 -10.68 -5.22
CA ASP A 99 18.24 -11.38 -5.88
C ASP A 99 19.11 -10.43 -6.74
N LYS A 100 18.82 -9.12 -6.73
CA LYS A 100 19.52 -8.15 -7.57
C LYS A 100 20.37 -7.21 -6.73
N ALA A 101 21.42 -6.69 -7.33
CA ALA A 101 22.21 -5.64 -6.72
C ALA A 101 21.42 -4.31 -6.77
N PRO A 102 21.45 -3.46 -5.72
CA PRO A 102 20.61 -2.25 -5.65
C PRO A 102 20.88 -1.21 -6.75
N ASP A 103 22.10 -1.20 -7.31
CA ASP A 103 22.56 -0.33 -8.38
C ASP A 103 22.03 -0.73 -9.76
N THR A 104 21.46 -1.93 -9.90
CA THR A 104 20.83 -2.40 -11.15
C THR A 104 19.49 -1.72 -11.45
N PHE A 105 18.88 -1.09 -10.45
CA PHE A 105 17.62 -0.38 -10.58
C PHE A 105 17.85 1.12 -10.80
N PRO A 106 17.14 1.75 -11.75
CA PRO A 106 17.21 3.20 -11.95
C PRO A 106 16.95 3.97 -10.66
N GLN A 107 17.58 5.13 -10.53
CA GLN A 107 17.15 6.10 -9.53
C GLN A 107 15.80 6.67 -9.97
N ASP A 108 14.87 6.85 -9.03
CA ASP A 108 13.70 7.71 -9.27
C ASP A 108 14.24 9.14 -9.38
N THR A 109 14.79 9.51 -10.54
CA THR A 109 15.09 10.91 -10.84
C THR A 109 13.76 11.65 -10.75
N PRO A 110 13.66 12.73 -9.96
CA PRO A 110 12.50 13.59 -10.01
C PRO A 110 12.21 13.87 -11.48
N ARG A 111 11.02 13.50 -11.95
CA ARG A 111 10.61 13.83 -13.31
C ARG A 111 10.66 15.34 -13.37
N GLU A 112 11.70 15.90 -13.97
CA GLU A 112 11.72 17.32 -14.25
C GLU A 112 10.41 17.61 -14.99
N PRO A 113 9.62 18.59 -14.53
CA PRO A 113 8.45 18.98 -15.27
C PRO A 113 8.94 19.35 -16.67
N ALA A 114 8.46 18.63 -17.69
CA ALA A 114 8.77 18.92 -19.09
C ALA A 114 8.32 20.33 -19.53
N PHE A 115 7.69 21.08 -18.61
CA PHE A 115 7.39 22.48 -18.75
C PHE A 115 8.47 23.27 -18.01
N ALA A 116 9.37 23.87 -18.79
CA ALA A 116 10.21 24.94 -18.28
C ALA A 116 9.29 25.99 -17.62
N PRO A 117 9.62 26.49 -16.41
CA PRO A 117 8.87 27.55 -15.73
C PRO A 117 9.11 28.91 -16.39
N THR A 118 8.90 29.01 -17.71
CA THR A 118 8.96 30.27 -18.46
C THR A 118 7.58 30.88 -18.65
N GLN A 119 6.51 30.24 -18.17
CA GLN A 119 5.21 30.91 -18.05
C GLN A 119 5.03 31.39 -16.61
N ALA A 120 5.29 32.69 -16.45
CA ALA A 120 5.09 33.42 -15.21
C ALA A 120 3.63 33.29 -14.72
N PRO A 121 3.39 33.32 -13.40
CA PRO A 121 2.05 33.39 -12.84
C PRO A 121 1.38 34.69 -13.30
N GLY A 122 0.44 34.58 -14.24
CA GLY A 122 -0.27 35.73 -14.82
C GLY A 122 -0.65 35.56 -16.29
N SER A 123 0.00 34.68 -17.07
CA SER A 123 -0.40 34.40 -18.45
C SER A 123 -1.28 33.14 -18.52
N TRP A 124 -2.56 33.26 -18.18
CA TRP A 124 -3.56 32.27 -18.58
C TRP A 124 -3.95 32.49 -20.04
N ASP A 125 -2.97 32.52 -20.95
CA ASP A 125 -3.24 32.27 -22.37
C ASP A 125 -3.32 30.75 -22.52
N TRP A 126 -4.46 30.19 -22.11
CA TRP A 126 -4.90 28.94 -22.70
C TRP A 126 -4.89 29.15 -24.21
N PRO A 127 -4.32 28.25 -25.02
CA PRO A 127 -4.39 28.39 -26.47
C PRO A 127 -5.87 28.57 -26.85
N ARG A 128 -6.22 29.76 -27.36
CA ARG A 128 -7.59 30.03 -27.81
C ARG A 128 -7.99 28.93 -28.78
N ALA A 129 -9.19 28.41 -28.60
CA ALA A 129 -9.76 27.36 -29.44
C ALA A 129 -9.84 27.75 -30.93
N ASP A 130 -9.66 29.04 -31.23
CA ASP A 130 -9.69 29.67 -32.54
C ASP A 130 -8.55 29.22 -33.48
N GLY A 131 -7.52 28.54 -32.94
CA GLY A 131 -6.36 28.06 -33.70
C GLY A 131 -6.42 26.60 -34.17
N TYR A 132 -7.50 25.86 -33.87
CA TYR A 132 -7.63 24.51 -34.43
C TYR A 132 -8.12 24.63 -35.87
N PRO A 133 -7.34 24.15 -36.87
CA PRO A 133 -7.88 23.99 -38.21
C PRO A 133 -9.02 22.96 -38.11
N VAL A 134 -10.26 23.43 -38.22
CA VAL A 134 -11.41 22.58 -38.44
C VAL A 134 -11.15 21.84 -39.76
N GLY A 135 -10.82 20.54 -39.68
CA GLY A 135 -10.55 19.68 -40.84
C GLY A 135 -9.11 19.16 -40.98
N GLY A 136 -8.18 19.47 -40.07
CA GLY A 136 -6.84 18.87 -40.11
C GLY A 136 -6.81 17.41 -39.63
N GLU A 137 -6.30 16.49 -40.47
CA GLU A 137 -6.07 15.10 -40.08
C GLU A 137 -5.07 15.02 -38.91
N GLY A 138 -5.52 14.49 -37.77
CA GLY A 138 -4.62 14.18 -36.66
C GLY A 138 -3.57 13.15 -37.08
N ARG A 139 -2.42 13.12 -36.37
CA ARG A 139 -1.24 12.24 -36.62
C ARG A 139 -1.54 10.73 -36.64
N ASN A 140 -2.77 10.35 -36.35
CA ASN A 140 -3.31 9.01 -36.20
C ASN A 140 -4.63 8.80 -36.99
N GLY A 141 -4.99 9.71 -37.91
CA GLY A 141 -6.15 9.55 -38.80
C GLY A 141 -7.52 9.54 -38.10
N ARG A 142 -7.57 9.84 -36.80
CA ARG A 142 -8.82 9.99 -36.04
C ARG A 142 -9.06 11.46 -35.76
N GLY A 143 -10.00 12.04 -36.53
CA GLY A 143 -10.45 13.41 -36.35
C GLY A 143 -11.00 13.65 -34.94
N TRP A 144 -10.86 14.88 -34.46
CA TRP A 144 -11.42 15.32 -33.20
C TRP A 144 -12.89 15.65 -33.41
N SER A 145 -13.81 14.88 -32.82
CA SER A 145 -15.22 15.23 -32.81
C SER A 145 -15.48 16.25 -31.71
N SER A 146 -15.74 17.49 -32.09
CA SER A 146 -16.28 18.52 -31.20
C SER A 146 -17.64 18.05 -30.65
N ARG A 147 -17.80 18.14 -29.34
CA ARG A 147 -18.97 17.68 -28.57
C ARG A 147 -20.24 18.54 -28.77
N LEU A 148 -20.28 19.38 -29.81
CA LEU A 148 -21.26 20.46 -29.97
C LEU A 148 -22.29 20.23 -31.09
N ASP A 149 -22.24 19.11 -31.80
CA ASP A 149 -23.19 18.78 -32.90
C ASP A 149 -24.14 17.60 -32.58
N ARG A 150 -24.42 17.36 -31.29
CA ARG A 150 -25.43 16.37 -30.92
C ARG A 150 -26.69 17.08 -30.41
N PRO A 151 -27.82 17.03 -31.13
CA PRO A 151 -29.09 17.44 -30.53
C PRO A 151 -29.38 16.51 -29.36
N GLU A 152 -29.46 17.08 -28.16
CA GLU A 152 -29.78 16.37 -26.93
C GLU A 152 -31.28 16.04 -26.91
N GLU A 153 -31.62 14.76 -27.03
CA GLU A 153 -32.82 14.25 -26.36
C GLU A 153 -32.39 13.81 -24.96
N PRO A 154 -32.98 14.35 -23.88
CA PRO A 154 -32.68 13.90 -22.54
C PRO A 154 -33.25 12.49 -22.34
N VAL A 155 -32.39 11.49 -22.34
CA VAL A 155 -32.73 10.16 -21.84
C VAL A 155 -32.90 10.28 -20.34
N HIS A 156 -34.16 10.32 -19.89
CA HIS A 156 -34.52 10.18 -18.50
C HIS A 156 -34.17 8.75 -18.07
N VAL A 157 -33.03 8.57 -17.41
CA VAL A 157 -32.67 7.30 -16.76
C VAL A 157 -33.22 7.36 -15.35
N ASP A 158 -34.32 6.66 -15.10
CA ASP A 158 -34.84 6.44 -13.76
C ASP A 158 -33.84 5.61 -12.95
N PHE A 159 -33.02 6.29 -12.14
CA PHE A 159 -32.27 5.64 -11.08
C PHE A 159 -33.23 5.35 -9.93
N ALA A 160 -33.69 4.10 -9.84
CA ALA A 160 -34.33 3.59 -8.64
C ALA A 160 -33.41 3.80 -7.43
N PRO A 161 -33.91 4.31 -6.29
CA PRO A 161 -33.09 4.46 -5.10
C PRO A 161 -32.68 3.08 -4.59
N VAL A 162 -31.39 2.77 -4.71
CA VAL A 162 -30.78 1.63 -4.02
C VAL A 162 -30.84 1.94 -2.53
N ARG A 163 -31.74 1.28 -1.81
CA ARG A 163 -31.71 1.23 -0.34
C ARG A 163 -30.38 0.60 0.08
N MET A 164 -29.46 1.41 0.59
CA MET A 164 -28.33 0.93 1.39
C MET A 164 -28.88 0.46 2.73
N GLU A 165 -29.08 -0.84 2.89
CA GLU A 165 -29.19 -1.43 4.22
C GLU A 165 -27.79 -1.48 4.84
N TYR A 166 -27.55 -0.59 5.80
CA TYR A 166 -26.40 -0.65 6.68
C TYR A 166 -26.49 -1.94 7.52
N SER A 167 -25.72 -2.95 7.16
CA SER A 167 -25.44 -4.08 8.05
C SER A 167 -24.36 -3.66 9.04
N GLU A 168 -24.73 -2.89 10.07
CA GLU A 168 -23.90 -2.73 11.25
C GLU A 168 -23.88 -4.05 12.03
N SER A 169 -22.74 -4.71 12.04
CA SER A 169 -22.44 -5.78 13.00
C SER A 169 -21.13 -5.46 13.69
N TYR A 170 -21.14 -4.37 14.45
CA TYR A 170 -20.18 -4.13 15.52
C TYR A 170 -20.52 -5.09 16.67
N SER A 171 -19.85 -6.23 16.73
CA SER A 171 -19.73 -6.95 18.00
C SER A 171 -18.64 -6.27 18.83
N VAL A 172 -19.05 -5.23 19.57
CA VAL A 172 -18.27 -4.66 20.66
C VAL A 172 -18.28 -5.68 21.80
N ARG A 173 -17.20 -6.43 22.00
CA ARG A 173 -16.94 -7.04 23.30
C ARG A 173 -16.48 -5.93 24.24
N GLN A 174 -17.44 -5.32 24.94
CA GLN A 174 -17.18 -4.56 26.16
C GLN A 174 -16.81 -5.56 27.26
N GLY A 175 -15.65 -5.34 27.88
CA GLY A 175 -15.15 -6.17 28.96
C GLY A 175 -13.96 -5.50 29.65
N TRP A 176 -14.07 -4.22 29.96
CA TRP A 176 -13.21 -3.57 30.94
C TRP A 176 -13.86 -3.81 32.31
N ALA A 177 -13.37 -4.80 33.04
CA ALA A 177 -13.64 -4.93 34.46
C ALA A 177 -12.51 -4.22 35.22
N THR A 178 -12.69 -2.93 35.49
CA THR A 178 -12.03 -2.27 36.61
C THR A 178 -12.82 -2.63 37.86
N SER A 179 -12.33 -3.59 38.64
CA SER A 179 -12.71 -3.76 40.05
C SER A 179 -11.48 -3.50 40.90
N TYR A 180 -11.32 -2.25 41.34
CA TYR A 180 -10.59 -1.95 42.55
C TYR A 180 -11.57 -2.17 43.70
N ASP A 181 -11.38 -3.27 44.43
CA ASP A 181 -12.02 -3.51 45.70
C ASP A 181 -10.96 -4.11 46.63
N VAL A 182 -10.26 -3.22 47.35
CA VAL A 182 -9.51 -3.56 48.56
C VAL A 182 -9.83 -2.48 49.58
N GLY A 183 -11.02 -2.57 50.17
CA GLY A 183 -11.23 -2.20 51.58
C GLY A 183 -10.97 -3.43 52.47
N PRO A 184 -10.65 -3.27 53.76
CA PRO A 184 -11.47 -2.44 54.63
C PRO A 184 -10.68 -1.40 55.46
N ALA A 185 -11.32 -0.26 55.68
CA ALA A 185 -11.04 0.58 56.83
C ALA A 185 -11.84 0.05 58.03
N SER A 186 -11.16 -0.23 59.14
CA SER A 186 -11.73 -0.18 60.49
C SER A 186 -10.58 -0.09 61.49
N GLY A 187 -10.44 1.09 62.11
CA GLY A 187 -9.51 1.31 63.19
C GLY A 187 -9.98 0.70 64.50
N VAL A 188 -9.03 0.39 65.38
CA VAL A 188 -9.23 0.40 66.84
C VAL A 188 -7.94 0.91 67.48
N GLU A 189 -8.10 2.01 68.20
CA GLU A 189 -7.24 2.62 69.20
C GLU A 189 -7.16 1.70 70.44
N GLN A 190 -5.97 1.41 70.99
CA GLN A 190 -5.75 1.42 72.45
C GLN A 190 -4.29 1.17 72.88
N ALA A 191 -3.97 1.85 73.98
CA ALA A 191 -2.72 1.94 74.71
C ALA A 191 -2.19 0.61 75.29
N ALA A 192 -0.85 0.58 75.49
CA ALA A 192 -0.19 0.22 76.74
C ALA A 192 1.25 0.72 76.72
#